data_AF-B9XMK7-F1
#
_entry.id   AF-B9XMK7-F1
#
_cell.length_a   1.000
_cell.length_b   1.000
_cell.length_c   1.000
_cell.angle_alpha   90.00
_cell.angle_beta   90.00
_cell.angle_gamma   90.00
#
_symmetry.space_group_name_H-M   'P 1'
#
loop_
_entity.id
_entity.type
_entity.pdbx_description
1 polymer ?
#
loop_
_entity_poly.entity_id
_entity_poly.type
_entity_poly.pdbx_seq_one_letter_code
_entity_poly.pdbx_strand_id
1 'polypeptide(L)'
;MQAVIDYQSMLLKASWQAAALIVLVLTVQWAFGQRLSPRWRHGLWLLVVLRLALPWTIPSMFSLFNLINFSRASMAIAGLRTTSSSADSPALQTATSDLAGSTPPQVAITPAAVAPRFRVNPAWLALVWAAGAFALALYLMGTHYRLSRRIAQCRPLIDSQVMNLLEDCKQVMGVHVPVALVETAAVDGPCLFGFLRPRLLLPPGFTRGFSLDELRHVFLHELGHVKRHDIPLGWLMAWLQILHWFNPLVWLAFSRMRVDRELACDALALSHVEEADYKPYGRTIVKLLEGFGDSLRVPSLAGIVEDKQQMKERINMITKHQKAKRGTALAGLLIVGLGLLTLTDAQTADKPSAARTGAETAPPKIVATSPLIGAKDVDPALTEITVTFDQDMGRGMSWTGGGPDFPQSPEGKRAKWRDKRTCVLPVKLESGHYYRMGINSTSYQNFRSATGMAAPPSAIYFTTQGASDALTARTLVPQVVRIEPSNKAQNVSPTLTEVRVTFDVPMGGGCSWCTVSDDGADFPKAPEGKNFYWTKDKKTCVLPVELKPGKTYRLSLNDADNKNFQSAAGVPLEPVACTFKTSDKP
;
A
#
# COMPACT_ATOMS: atom_id res chain seq x y z
N MET A 1 -3.59 -14.60 23.43
CA MET A 1 -3.20 -15.55 22.37
C MET A 1 -3.57 -15.05 20.98
N GLN A 2 -4.82 -14.62 20.72
CA GLN A 2 -5.24 -14.11 19.40
C GLN A 2 -4.40 -12.90 18.91
N ALA A 3 -4.16 -11.89 19.76
CA ALA A 3 -3.33 -10.74 19.38
C ALA A 3 -1.89 -11.10 18.96
N VAL A 4 -1.32 -12.17 19.52
CA VAL A 4 0.03 -12.65 19.16
C VAL A 4 0.01 -13.31 17.78
N ILE A 5 -1.05 -14.06 17.48
CA ILE A 5 -1.28 -14.68 16.16
C ILE A 5 -1.48 -13.60 15.10
N ASP A 6 -2.29 -12.57 15.41
CA ASP A 6 -2.53 -11.46 14.49
C ASP A 6 -1.24 -10.67 14.22
N TYR A 7 -0.45 -10.38 15.26
CA TYR A 7 0.86 -9.74 15.13
C TYR A 7 1.83 -10.54 14.24
N GLN A 8 1.83 -11.88 14.35
CA GLN A 8 2.69 -12.72 13.53
C GLN A 8 2.29 -12.72 12.06
N SER A 9 0.99 -12.69 11.78
CA SER A 9 0.52 -12.55 10.40
C SER A 9 1.01 -11.24 9.76
N MET A 10 1.01 -10.15 10.52
CA MET A 10 1.53 -8.85 10.11
C MET A 10 3.05 -8.88 9.95
N LEU A 11 3.77 -9.49 10.88
CA LEU A 11 5.22 -9.64 10.83
C LEU A 11 5.69 -10.46 9.62
N LEU A 12 4.97 -11.54 9.28
CA LEU A 12 5.26 -12.36 8.09
C LEU A 12 5.05 -11.57 6.79
N LYS A 13 3.98 -10.77 6.71
CA LYS A 13 3.74 -9.87 5.58
C LYS A 13 4.89 -8.86 5.44
N ALA A 14 5.25 -8.18 6.54
CA ALA A 14 6.37 -7.24 6.57
C ALA A 14 7.70 -7.92 6.16
N SER A 15 7.98 -9.12 6.67
CA SER A 15 9.15 -9.94 6.28
C SER A 15 9.21 -10.23 4.79
N TRP A 16 8.11 -10.68 4.19
CA TRP A 16 8.04 -11.00 2.76
C TRP A 16 8.25 -9.75 1.90
N GLN A 17 7.61 -8.64 2.27
CA GLN A 17 7.72 -7.39 1.54
C GLN A 17 9.12 -6.78 1.66
N ALA A 18 9.72 -6.86 2.85
CA ALA A 18 11.12 -6.50 3.05
C ALA A 18 12.06 -7.39 2.22
N ALA A 19 11.80 -8.70 2.11
CA ALA A 19 12.58 -9.59 1.26
C ALA A 19 12.54 -9.17 -0.22
N ALA A 20 11.36 -8.81 -0.75
CA ALA A 20 11.24 -8.28 -2.11
C ALA A 20 12.00 -6.95 -2.28
N LEU A 21 11.91 -6.06 -1.30
CA LEU A 21 12.65 -4.79 -1.29
C LEU A 21 14.17 -5.02 -1.22
N ILE A 22 14.64 -5.98 -0.43
CA ILE A 22 16.06 -6.34 -0.34
C ILE A 22 16.59 -6.77 -1.71
N VAL A 23 15.86 -7.65 -2.42
CA VAL A 23 16.23 -8.05 -3.78
C VAL A 23 16.26 -6.83 -4.71
N LEU A 24 15.27 -5.95 -4.64
CA LEU A 24 15.25 -4.73 -5.44
C LEU A 24 16.46 -3.82 -5.15
N VAL A 25 16.78 -3.58 -3.88
CA VAL A 25 17.96 -2.79 -3.48
C VAL A 25 19.25 -3.42 -4.02
N LEU A 26 19.41 -4.75 -3.90
CA LEU A 26 20.56 -5.45 -4.46
C LEU A 26 20.65 -5.30 -5.98
N THR A 27 19.53 -5.42 -6.70
CA THR A 27 19.51 -5.24 -8.16
C THR A 27 19.85 -3.81 -8.59
N VAL A 28 19.35 -2.80 -7.88
CA VAL A 28 19.69 -1.39 -8.12
C VAL A 28 21.17 -1.16 -7.85
N GLN A 29 21.70 -1.64 -6.72
CA GLN A 29 23.12 -1.50 -6.42
C GLN A 29 24.00 -2.22 -7.44
N TRP A 30 23.59 -3.39 -7.93
CA TRP A 30 24.28 -4.12 -8.98
C TRP A 30 24.25 -3.37 -10.32
N ALA A 31 23.07 -2.91 -10.75
CA ALA A 31 22.87 -2.25 -12.04
C ALA A 31 23.59 -0.89 -12.14
N PHE A 32 23.52 -0.08 -11.09
CA PHE A 32 24.19 1.22 -11.06
C PHE A 32 25.66 1.13 -10.60
N GLY A 33 26.05 0.02 -9.98
CA GLY A 33 27.42 -0.28 -9.59
C GLY A 33 28.12 0.93 -8.93
N GLN A 34 29.32 1.26 -9.41
CA GLN A 34 30.16 2.36 -8.92
C GLN A 34 29.65 3.77 -9.23
N ARG A 35 28.53 3.93 -9.96
CA ARG A 35 27.92 5.25 -10.21
C ARG A 35 27.19 5.79 -8.99
N LEU A 36 26.73 4.91 -8.10
CA LEU A 36 26.15 5.31 -6.82
C LEU A 36 27.26 5.51 -5.79
N SER A 37 27.31 6.70 -5.19
CA SER A 37 28.24 6.96 -4.10
C SER A 37 27.91 6.06 -2.89
N PRO A 38 28.90 5.74 -2.04
CA PRO A 38 28.69 4.91 -0.85
C PRO A 38 27.56 5.40 0.05
N ARG A 39 27.40 6.72 0.18
CA ARG A 39 26.32 7.35 0.96
C ARG A 39 24.94 6.96 0.43
N TRP A 40 24.76 6.94 -0.88
CA TRP A 40 23.48 6.60 -1.51
C TRP A 40 23.20 5.10 -1.45
N ARG A 41 24.22 4.25 -1.61
CA ARG A 41 24.07 2.80 -1.41
C ARG A 41 23.60 2.46 -0.01
N HIS A 42 24.23 3.08 1.00
CA HIS A 42 23.78 2.95 2.38
C HIS A 42 22.38 3.52 2.59
N GLY A 43 22.06 4.66 1.96
CA GLY A 43 20.72 5.27 1.99
C GLY A 43 19.61 4.35 1.47
N LEU A 44 19.88 3.53 0.45
CA LEU A 44 18.90 2.54 -0.05
C LEU A 44 18.55 1.49 1.01
N TRP A 45 19.51 1.07 1.83
CA TRP A 45 19.24 0.12 2.92
C TRP A 45 18.38 0.72 4.03
N LEU A 46 18.39 2.05 4.20
CA LEU A 46 17.48 2.70 5.16
C LEU A 46 16.00 2.50 4.79
N LEU A 47 15.67 2.32 3.50
CA LEU A 47 14.32 1.95 3.07
C LEU A 47 13.93 0.56 3.59
N VAL A 48 14.87 -0.40 3.60
CA VAL A 48 14.66 -1.74 4.15
C VAL A 48 14.46 -1.67 5.66
N VAL A 49 15.31 -0.91 6.36
CA VAL A 49 15.17 -0.70 7.81
C VAL A 49 13.81 -0.07 8.14
N LEU A 50 13.41 0.96 7.40
CA LEU A 50 12.13 1.63 7.58
C LEU A 50 10.95 0.69 7.29
N ARG A 51 11.03 -0.12 6.23
CA ARG A 51 10.00 -1.13 5.91
C ARG A 51 9.84 -2.17 7.02
N LEU A 52 10.94 -2.66 7.58
CA LEU A 52 10.93 -3.62 8.68
C LEU A 52 10.42 -2.98 9.98
N ALA A 53 10.71 -1.70 10.21
CA ALA A 53 10.30 -0.96 11.40
C ALA A 53 8.83 -0.48 11.37
N LEU A 54 8.22 -0.35 10.19
CA LEU A 54 6.83 0.07 10.01
C LEU A 54 5.91 -1.14 9.81
N PRO A 55 5.30 -1.67 10.88
CA PRO A 55 4.35 -2.77 10.76
C PRO A 55 3.05 -2.37 10.06
N TRP A 56 2.72 -1.07 10.05
CA TRP A 56 1.48 -0.53 9.49
C TRP A 56 1.83 0.34 8.29
N THR A 57 1.25 0.05 7.12
CA THR A 57 1.45 0.86 5.93
C THR A 57 0.18 1.44 5.35
N ILE A 58 0.35 2.61 4.72
CA ILE A 58 -0.72 3.32 4.05
C ILE A 58 -0.92 2.64 2.68
N PRO A 59 -2.14 2.17 2.35
CA PRO A 59 -2.44 1.59 1.05
C PRO A 59 -2.30 2.64 -0.06
N SER A 60 -1.67 2.28 -1.18
CA SER A 60 -1.45 3.18 -2.32
C SER A 60 -1.57 2.46 -3.67
N MET A 61 -2.06 3.18 -4.67
CA MET A 61 -2.10 2.73 -6.07
C MET A 61 -0.70 2.52 -6.67
N PHE A 62 0.32 3.18 -6.12
CA PHE A 62 1.68 3.14 -6.65
C PHE A 62 2.55 2.04 -6.01
N SER A 63 2.00 1.11 -5.23
CA SER A 63 2.79 0.07 -4.58
C SER A 63 3.30 -1.00 -5.57
N LEU A 64 4.59 -1.35 -5.48
CA LEU A 64 5.21 -2.45 -6.24
C LEU A 64 4.54 -3.81 -5.98
N PHE A 65 3.87 -3.96 -4.83
CA PHE A 65 3.15 -5.18 -4.46
C PHE A 65 1.84 -5.38 -5.24
N ASN A 66 1.35 -4.37 -5.98
CA ASN A 66 0.22 -4.52 -6.90
C ASN A 66 0.54 -5.45 -8.09
N LEU A 67 1.77 -5.40 -8.64
CA LEU A 67 2.17 -6.25 -9.78
C LEU A 67 2.32 -7.74 -9.41
N ILE A 68 2.77 -8.04 -8.19
CA ILE A 68 3.00 -9.42 -7.73
C ILE A 68 1.66 -10.12 -7.44
N ASN A 69 0.64 -9.38 -6.99
CA ASN A 69 -0.71 -9.92 -6.81
C ASN A 69 -1.41 -10.22 -8.15
N PHE A 70 -1.14 -9.45 -9.20
CA PHE A 70 -1.69 -9.67 -10.53
C PHE A 70 -1.21 -11.00 -11.15
N SER A 71 0.09 -11.31 -11.05
CA SER A 71 0.67 -12.54 -11.64
C SER A 71 0.21 -13.84 -10.96
N ARG A 72 0.02 -13.83 -9.63
CA ARG A 72 -0.60 -14.96 -8.90
C ARG A 72 -2.05 -15.21 -9.32
N ALA A 73 -2.82 -14.15 -9.59
CA ALA A 73 -4.18 -14.28 -10.11
C ALA A 73 -4.19 -14.90 -11.52
N SER A 74 -3.26 -14.51 -12.40
CA SER A 74 -3.14 -15.07 -13.75
C SER A 74 -2.76 -16.57 -13.74
N MET A 75 -1.87 -16.99 -12.84
CA MET A 75 -1.46 -18.39 -12.70
C MET A 75 -2.58 -19.29 -12.15
N ALA A 76 -3.41 -18.77 -11.24
CA ALA A 76 -4.59 -19.49 -10.73
C ALA A 76 -5.69 -19.66 -11.80
N ILE A 77 -5.85 -18.66 -12.69
CA ILE A 77 -6.80 -18.74 -13.82
C ILE A 77 -6.31 -19.73 -14.89
N ALA A 78 -4.99 -19.84 -15.10
CA ALA A 78 -4.41 -20.79 -16.06
C ALA A 78 -4.64 -22.26 -15.67
N GLY A 79 -4.63 -22.59 -14.37
CA GLY A 79 -4.92 -23.94 -13.87
C GLY A 79 -6.41 -24.33 -13.92
N LEU A 80 -7.32 -23.35 -13.94
CA LEU A 80 -8.77 -23.58 -14.07
C LEU A 80 -9.22 -23.85 -15.51
N ARG A 81 -8.46 -23.40 -16.52
CA ARG A 81 -8.81 -23.58 -17.94
C ARG A 81 -8.46 -24.96 -18.51
N THR A 82 -7.73 -25.79 -17.78
CA THR A 82 -7.33 -27.14 -18.25
C THR A 82 -8.35 -28.24 -17.90
N THR A 83 -9.43 -27.92 -17.19
CA THR A 83 -10.43 -28.91 -16.73
C THR A 83 -11.82 -28.74 -17.33
N SER A 84 -12.06 -27.72 -18.16
CA SER A 84 -13.36 -27.42 -18.76
C SER A 84 -13.33 -27.52 -20.28
N SER A 85 -12.90 -28.68 -20.80
CA SER A 85 -13.18 -29.07 -22.18
C SER A 85 -13.59 -30.55 -22.20
N SER A 86 -14.86 -30.78 -21.90
CA SER A 86 -15.59 -31.98 -22.30
C SER A 86 -17.04 -31.54 -22.46
N ALA A 87 -17.44 -31.45 -23.72
CA ALA A 87 -18.73 -30.95 -24.19
C ALA A 87 -19.89 -31.86 -23.72
N ASP A 88 -21.09 -31.29 -23.61
CA ASP A 88 -22.30 -32.01 -24.03
C ASP A 88 -23.40 -31.03 -24.48
N SER A 89 -23.95 -31.33 -25.66
CA SER A 89 -25.15 -30.73 -26.25
C SER A 89 -26.41 -31.46 -25.73
N PRO A 90 -27.60 -30.82 -25.78
CA PRO A 90 -28.80 -31.38 -25.16
C PRO A 90 -29.55 -32.32 -26.11
N ALA A 91 -29.94 -33.48 -25.62
CA ALA A 91 -30.94 -34.34 -26.26
C ALA A 91 -32.02 -34.77 -25.24
N LEU A 92 -33.26 -34.67 -25.73
CA LEU A 92 -34.56 -34.90 -25.12
C LEU A 92 -34.76 -36.38 -24.70
N GLN A 93 -35.39 -36.64 -23.54
CA GLN A 93 -36.23 -37.82 -23.22
C GLN A 93 -36.76 -37.68 -21.77
N THR A 94 -38.02 -37.32 -21.53
CA THR A 94 -39.26 -38.13 -21.52
C THR A 94 -39.20 -39.36 -20.59
N ALA A 95 -40.02 -39.30 -19.54
CA ALA A 95 -40.18 -40.32 -18.52
C ALA A 95 -40.87 -41.59 -19.03
N THR A 96 -40.45 -42.75 -18.53
CA THR A 96 -41.31 -43.91 -18.27
C THR A 96 -40.68 -44.78 -17.18
N SER A 97 -41.54 -45.22 -16.27
CA SER A 97 -41.29 -46.16 -15.17
C SER A 97 -41.25 -47.58 -15.72
N ASP A 98 -40.35 -48.45 -15.21
CA ASP A 98 -40.74 -49.69 -14.52
C ASP A 98 -39.57 -50.66 -14.26
N LEU A 99 -39.59 -51.18 -13.02
CA LEU A 99 -39.25 -52.53 -12.53
C LEU A 99 -37.93 -53.25 -12.89
N ALA A 100 -37.23 -53.57 -11.79
CA ALA A 100 -36.49 -54.80 -11.49
C ALA A 100 -35.17 -55.10 -12.24
N GLY A 101 -34.09 -55.22 -11.46
CA GLY A 101 -32.89 -55.95 -11.89
C GLY A 101 -31.58 -55.38 -11.36
N SER A 102 -31.18 -55.83 -10.16
CA SER A 102 -29.78 -56.11 -9.77
C SER A 102 -28.68 -55.22 -10.36
N THR A 103 -28.29 -54.17 -9.63
CA THR A 103 -27.02 -53.46 -9.83
C THR A 103 -25.94 -54.06 -8.90
N PRO A 104 -24.76 -54.45 -9.41
CA PRO A 104 -23.59 -54.70 -8.56
C PRO A 104 -23.15 -53.38 -7.89
N PRO A 105 -22.44 -53.42 -6.75
CA PRO A 105 -22.00 -52.20 -6.10
C PRO A 105 -20.93 -51.54 -6.98
N GLN A 106 -21.28 -50.46 -7.69
CA GLN A 106 -20.29 -49.55 -8.21
C GLN A 106 -19.63 -48.87 -7.01
N VAL A 107 -18.46 -49.37 -6.63
CA VAL A 107 -17.53 -48.69 -5.76
C VAL A 107 -17.17 -47.38 -6.46
N ALA A 108 -17.80 -46.30 -6.02
CA ALA A 108 -17.35 -44.96 -6.33
C ALA A 108 -15.97 -44.78 -5.69
N ILE A 109 -14.91 -45.13 -6.43
CA ILE A 109 -13.55 -44.71 -6.10
C ILE A 109 -13.53 -43.20 -6.35
N THR A 110 -13.95 -42.47 -5.33
CA THR A 110 -13.56 -41.08 -5.17
C THR A 110 -12.04 -41.09 -5.06
N PRO A 111 -11.29 -40.40 -5.93
CA PRO A 111 -9.90 -40.14 -5.63
C PRO A 111 -9.90 -39.17 -4.45
N ALA A 112 -9.88 -39.74 -3.25
CA ALA A 112 -9.55 -39.02 -2.05
C ALA A 112 -8.10 -38.60 -2.19
N ALA A 113 -7.87 -37.45 -2.82
CA ALA A 113 -6.64 -36.70 -2.70
C ALA A 113 -6.56 -36.20 -1.25
N VAL A 114 -6.30 -37.12 -0.32
CA VAL A 114 -5.83 -36.81 1.02
C VAL A 114 -4.37 -36.39 0.86
N ALA A 115 -4.16 -35.18 0.33
CA ALA A 115 -2.94 -34.47 0.65
C ALA A 115 -2.96 -34.32 2.19
N PRO A 116 -1.97 -34.84 2.93
CA PRO A 116 -1.89 -34.60 4.35
C PRO A 116 -1.71 -33.09 4.54
N ARG A 117 -2.80 -32.40 4.84
CA ARG A 117 -2.74 -31.01 5.29
C ARG A 117 -2.18 -31.08 6.70
N PHE A 118 -0.85 -31.06 6.83
CA PHE A 118 -0.17 -30.77 8.09
C PHE A 118 -0.71 -29.42 8.59
N ARG A 119 -1.75 -29.48 9.42
CA ARG A 119 -2.33 -28.29 10.06
C ARG A 119 -1.45 -27.96 11.24
N VAL A 120 -0.38 -27.22 10.98
CA VAL A 120 0.45 -26.66 12.04
C VAL A 120 -0.42 -25.68 12.82
N ASN A 121 -0.61 -25.92 14.12
CA ASN A 121 -1.35 -25.00 14.96
C ASN A 121 -0.59 -23.66 15.00
N PRO A 122 -1.21 -22.53 14.61
CA PRO A 122 -0.54 -21.23 14.62
C PRO A 122 -0.01 -20.85 16.00
N ALA A 123 -0.57 -21.39 17.08
CA ALA A 123 -0.04 -21.21 18.43
C ALA A 123 1.37 -21.79 18.61
N TRP A 124 1.69 -22.94 17.99
CA TRP A 124 3.03 -23.53 18.06
C TRP A 124 4.06 -22.70 17.29
N LEU A 125 3.69 -22.24 16.09
CA LEU A 125 4.52 -21.29 15.35
C LEU A 125 4.77 -20.02 16.18
N ALA A 126 3.74 -19.59 16.92
CA ALA A 126 3.86 -18.41 17.74
C ALA A 126 4.83 -18.55 18.89
N LEU A 127 4.78 -19.70 19.56
CA LEU A 127 5.67 -20.04 20.66
C LEU A 127 7.12 -20.20 20.17
N VAL A 128 7.34 -20.90 19.04
CA VAL A 128 8.68 -21.07 18.46
C VAL A 128 9.28 -19.72 18.07
N TRP A 129 8.50 -18.86 17.40
CA TRP A 129 8.95 -17.50 17.07
C TRP A 129 9.33 -16.71 18.31
N ALA A 130 8.46 -16.70 19.34
CA ALA A 130 8.68 -15.96 20.57
C ALA A 130 9.90 -16.48 21.34
N ALA A 131 10.08 -17.80 21.41
CA ALA A 131 11.24 -18.43 22.04
C ALA A 131 12.54 -18.05 21.33
N GLY A 132 12.58 -18.08 19.99
CA GLY A 132 13.74 -17.67 19.22
C GLY A 132 14.08 -16.18 19.39
N ALA A 133 13.07 -15.32 19.31
CA ALA A 133 13.23 -13.88 19.54
C ALA A 133 13.72 -13.58 20.96
N PHE A 134 13.15 -14.26 21.96
CA PHE A 134 13.55 -14.09 23.36
C PHE A 134 14.98 -14.59 23.62
N ALA A 135 15.35 -15.75 23.07
CA ALA A 135 16.72 -16.28 23.19
C ALA A 135 17.76 -15.32 22.57
N LEU A 136 17.49 -14.79 21.37
CA LEU A 136 18.37 -13.82 20.72
C LEU A 136 18.42 -12.49 21.47
N ALA A 137 17.29 -12.01 22.00
CA ALA A 137 17.26 -10.80 22.82
C ALA A 137 18.06 -10.96 24.12
N LEU A 138 17.92 -12.10 24.82
CA LEU A 138 18.72 -12.42 26.01
C LEU A 138 20.21 -12.53 25.67
N TYR A 139 20.56 -13.17 24.55
CA TYR A 139 21.93 -13.25 24.09
C TYR A 139 22.53 -11.87 23.80
N LEU A 140 21.81 -11.01 23.06
CA LEU A 140 22.23 -9.64 22.77
C LEU A 140 22.37 -8.81 24.04
N MET A 141 21.37 -8.86 24.94
CA MET A 141 21.39 -8.12 26.19
C MET A 141 22.51 -8.61 27.12
N GLY A 142 22.74 -9.92 27.17
CA GLY A 142 23.81 -10.52 27.97
C GLY A 142 25.20 -10.17 27.47
N THR A 143 25.44 -10.23 26.15
CA THR A 143 26.73 -9.80 25.56
C THR A 143 26.97 -8.31 25.75
N HIS A 144 25.96 -7.48 25.50
CA HIS A 144 26.04 -6.04 25.74
C HIS A 144 26.29 -5.70 27.22
N TYR A 145 25.57 -6.32 28.15
CA TYR A 145 25.74 -6.10 29.59
C TYR A 145 27.14 -6.51 30.08
N ARG A 146 27.64 -7.67 29.64
CA ARG A 146 29.00 -8.13 29.97
C ARG A 146 30.05 -7.13 29.48
N LEU A 147 29.90 -6.63 28.26
CA LEU A 147 30.80 -5.62 27.70
C LEU A 147 30.67 -4.27 28.41
N SER A 148 29.44 -3.80 28.69
CA SER A 148 29.19 -2.59 29.47
C SER A 148 29.88 -2.64 30.83
N ARG A 149 29.80 -3.77 31.55
CA ARG A 149 30.44 -3.93 32.85
C ARG A 149 31.96 -3.86 32.77
N ARG A 150 32.57 -4.50 31.76
CA ARG A 150 34.03 -4.43 31.54
C ARG A 150 34.47 -2.99 31.24
N ILE A 151 33.74 -2.29 30.38
CA ILE A 151 34.06 -0.90 30.01
C ILE A 151 33.82 0.06 31.18
N ALA A 152 32.79 -0.16 32.00
CA ALA A 152 32.52 0.67 33.17
C ALA A 152 33.65 0.62 34.21
N GLN A 153 34.45 -0.44 34.22
CA GLN A 153 35.61 -0.60 35.10
C GLN A 153 36.90 0.01 34.51
N CYS A 154 36.89 0.41 33.24
CA CYS A 154 38.06 1.00 32.58
C CYS A 154 38.15 2.50 32.89
N ARG A 155 39.39 3.00 33.02
CA ARG A 155 39.65 4.44 33.22
C ARG A 155 39.79 5.14 31.87
N PRO A 156 39.36 6.41 31.75
CA PRO A 156 39.58 7.19 30.55
C PRO A 156 41.08 7.43 30.32
N LEU A 157 41.49 7.51 29.05
CA LEU A 157 42.85 7.86 28.67
C LEU A 157 43.11 9.35 29.00
N ILE A 158 44.26 9.66 29.60
CA ILE A 158 44.63 11.01 30.06
C ILE A 158 45.74 11.63 29.20
N ASP A 159 46.22 10.94 28.16
CA ASP A 159 47.26 11.47 27.27
C ASP A 159 46.78 12.76 26.57
N SER A 160 47.43 13.88 26.88
CA SER A 160 47.03 15.20 26.42
C SER A 160 47.21 15.39 24.92
N GLN A 161 48.21 14.77 24.29
CA GLN A 161 48.44 14.88 22.85
C GLN A 161 47.32 14.17 22.07
N VAL A 162 46.98 12.95 22.50
CA VAL A 162 45.92 12.15 21.86
C VAL A 162 44.54 12.77 22.08
N MET A 163 44.29 13.31 23.28
CA MET A 163 43.04 14.00 23.60
C MET A 163 42.88 15.30 22.79
N ASN A 164 43.93 16.09 22.65
CA ASN A 164 43.89 17.30 21.82
C ASN A 164 43.63 16.95 20.35
N LEU A 165 44.30 15.91 19.82
CA LEU A 165 44.06 15.43 18.47
C LEU A 165 42.61 14.98 18.25
N LEU A 166 42.00 14.29 19.23
CA LEU A 166 40.60 13.90 19.18
C LEU A 166 39.66 15.12 19.15
N GLU A 167 39.92 16.13 19.97
CA GLU A 167 39.15 17.38 19.98
C GLU A 167 39.28 18.16 18.66
N ASP A 168 40.49 18.23 18.08
CA ASP A 168 40.72 18.83 16.76
C ASP A 168 39.91 18.09 15.68
N CYS A 169 39.93 16.75 15.71
CA CYS A 169 39.15 15.94 14.78
C CYS A 169 37.64 16.13 14.99
N LYS A 170 37.17 16.28 16.23
CA LYS A 170 35.75 16.59 16.53
C LYS A 170 35.33 17.93 15.94
N GLN A 171 36.18 18.95 16.04
CA GLN A 171 35.92 20.26 15.43
C GLN A 171 35.86 20.16 13.91
N VAL A 172 36.84 19.51 13.28
CA VAL A 172 36.87 19.27 11.82
C VAL A 172 35.62 18.52 11.36
N MET A 173 35.18 17.50 12.11
CA MET A 173 34.01 16.70 11.78
C MET A 173 32.69 17.36 12.19
N GLY A 174 32.69 18.46 12.94
CA GLY A 174 31.48 19.09 13.48
C GLY A 174 30.72 18.20 14.47
N VAL A 175 31.43 17.42 15.29
CA VAL A 175 30.86 16.54 16.31
C VAL A 175 30.91 17.24 17.67
N HIS A 176 29.74 17.70 18.14
CA HIS A 176 29.62 18.44 19.41
C HIS A 176 29.32 17.56 20.63
N VAL A 177 29.02 16.27 20.42
CA VAL A 177 28.75 15.34 21.52
C VAL A 177 30.07 15.03 22.26
N PRO A 178 30.07 14.98 23.60
CA PRO A 178 31.26 14.56 24.34
C PRO A 178 31.57 13.09 24.05
N VAL A 179 32.75 12.84 23.49
CA VAL A 179 33.28 11.50 23.22
C VAL A 179 34.41 11.22 24.21
N ALA A 180 34.24 10.22 25.07
CA ALA A 180 35.28 9.83 26.02
C ALA A 180 36.21 8.79 25.39
N LEU A 181 37.52 8.97 25.51
CA LEU A 181 38.52 8.02 25.05
C LEU A 181 38.87 7.02 26.17
N VAL A 182 38.76 5.73 25.90
CA VAL A 182 39.00 4.66 26.89
C VAL A 182 39.88 3.58 26.29
N GLU A 183 40.99 3.26 26.96
CA GLU A 183 41.84 2.14 26.56
C GLU A 183 41.36 0.87 27.27
N THR A 184 41.13 -0.22 26.51
CA THR A 184 40.58 -1.46 27.06
C THR A 184 40.97 -2.70 26.26
N ALA A 185 41.37 -3.75 26.95
CA ALA A 185 41.60 -5.09 26.37
C ALA A 185 40.30 -5.83 26.02
N ALA A 186 39.13 -5.20 26.19
CA ALA A 186 37.83 -5.79 25.87
C ALA A 186 37.51 -5.75 24.36
N VAL A 187 38.31 -5.03 23.58
CA VAL A 187 38.12 -4.84 22.13
C VAL A 187 39.45 -5.06 21.42
N ASP A 188 39.38 -5.68 20.24
CA ASP A 188 40.55 -5.98 19.44
C ASP A 188 40.86 -4.84 18.45
N GLY A 189 39.94 -3.91 18.19
CA GLY A 189 40.18 -2.74 17.35
C GLY A 189 39.50 -1.48 17.90
N PRO A 190 39.78 -0.30 17.33
CA PRO A 190 39.09 0.94 17.67
C PRO A 190 37.60 0.76 17.39
N CYS A 191 36.76 1.11 18.35
CA CYS A 191 35.31 1.06 18.14
C CYS A 191 34.58 1.99 19.10
N LEU A 192 33.34 2.33 18.74
CA LEU A 192 32.47 3.16 19.57
C LEU A 192 31.51 2.32 20.40
N PHE A 193 31.38 2.69 21.67
CA PHE A 193 30.46 2.06 22.60
C PHE A 193 29.62 3.07 23.38
N GLY A 194 28.32 2.81 23.51
CA GLY A 194 27.40 3.60 24.32
C GLY A 194 26.41 4.43 23.49
N PHE A 195 25.18 4.56 24.00
CA PHE A 195 24.04 5.15 23.26
C PHE A 195 23.96 6.68 23.39
N LEU A 196 23.89 7.21 24.63
CA LEU A 196 23.75 8.65 24.90
C LEU A 196 25.08 9.41 24.99
N ARG A 197 26.15 8.71 25.38
CA ARG A 197 27.50 9.25 25.53
C ARG A 197 28.48 8.25 24.92
N PRO A 198 28.77 8.37 23.61
CA PRO A 198 29.66 7.44 22.94
C PRO A 198 31.06 7.51 23.56
N ARG A 199 31.64 6.33 23.80
CA ARG A 199 33.00 6.14 24.27
C ARG A 199 33.80 5.54 23.12
N LEU A 200 34.88 6.18 22.72
CA LEU A 200 35.82 5.63 21.77
C LEU A 200 36.77 4.69 22.53
N LEU A 201 36.66 3.40 22.23
CA LEU A 201 37.45 2.35 22.84
C LEU A 201 38.67 2.09 21.96
N LEU A 202 39.85 2.06 22.56
CA LEU A 202 41.10 1.69 21.89
C LEU A 202 41.71 0.44 22.56
N PRO A 203 42.25 -0.52 21.79
CA PRO A 203 43.03 -1.62 22.35
C PRO A 203 44.27 -1.12 23.12
N PRO A 204 44.77 -1.88 24.09
CA PRO A 204 45.99 -1.51 24.82
C PRO A 204 47.18 -1.35 23.88
N GLY A 205 47.95 -0.28 24.04
CA GLY A 205 49.13 0.00 23.22
C GLY A 205 48.83 0.55 21.83
N PHE A 206 47.56 0.75 21.47
CA PHE A 206 47.15 1.29 20.17
C PHE A 206 47.76 2.68 19.89
N THR A 207 47.72 3.56 20.88
CA THR A 207 48.28 4.93 20.76
C THR A 207 49.80 4.95 20.58
N ARG A 208 50.50 3.87 20.93
CA ARG A 208 51.96 3.74 20.74
C ARG A 208 52.33 3.13 19.39
N GLY A 209 51.45 2.29 18.82
CA GLY A 209 51.68 1.60 17.54
C GLY A 209 51.36 2.45 16.30
N PHE A 210 50.67 3.58 16.48
CA PHE A 210 50.22 4.46 15.42
C PHE A 210 50.80 5.85 15.58
N SER A 211 51.25 6.47 14.48
CA SER A 211 51.67 7.88 14.50
C SER A 211 50.47 8.81 14.71
N LEU A 212 50.71 10.07 15.05
CA LEU A 212 49.62 11.05 15.22
C LEU A 212 48.79 11.24 13.94
N ASP A 213 49.41 11.21 12.76
CA ASP A 213 48.70 11.31 11.49
C ASP A 213 47.84 10.06 11.23
N GLU A 214 48.33 8.87 11.58
CA GLU A 214 47.55 7.65 11.49
C GLU A 214 46.39 7.65 12.49
N LEU A 215 46.61 8.09 13.73
CA LEU A 215 45.56 8.27 14.73
C LEU A 215 44.51 9.28 14.27
N ARG A 216 44.93 10.35 13.59
CA ARG A 216 44.01 11.32 12.97
C ARG A 216 43.09 10.64 11.97
N HIS A 217 43.61 9.81 11.07
CA HIS A 217 42.80 9.05 10.12
C HIS A 217 41.79 8.12 10.81
N VAL A 218 42.20 7.42 11.87
CA VAL A 218 41.32 6.56 12.67
C VAL A 218 40.23 7.39 13.34
N PHE A 219 40.57 8.51 13.98
CA PHE A 219 39.58 9.37 14.64
C PHE A 219 38.58 9.98 13.66
N LEU A 220 39.01 10.43 12.48
CA LEU A 220 38.09 10.92 11.46
C LEU A 220 37.10 9.83 11.00
N HIS A 221 37.55 8.58 10.87
CA HIS A 221 36.68 7.44 10.55
C HIS A 221 35.66 7.16 11.67
N GLU A 222 36.12 7.01 12.91
CA GLU A 222 35.27 6.72 14.07
C GLU A 222 34.28 7.86 14.34
N LEU A 223 34.72 9.12 14.32
CA LEU A 223 33.83 10.28 14.43
C LEU A 223 32.82 10.34 13.28
N GLY A 224 33.14 9.77 12.12
CA GLY A 224 32.21 9.55 11.01
C GLY A 224 31.00 8.71 11.43
N HIS A 225 31.19 7.63 12.19
CA HIS A 225 30.10 6.83 12.74
C HIS A 225 29.23 7.61 13.74
N VAL A 226 29.85 8.47 14.56
CA VAL A 226 29.11 9.35 15.49
C VAL A 226 28.26 10.35 14.72
N LYS A 227 28.85 11.05 13.75
CA LYS A 227 28.17 12.06 12.91
C LYS A 227 27.01 11.47 12.10
N ARG A 228 27.14 10.21 11.69
CA ARG A 228 26.11 9.49 10.92
C ARG A 228 25.08 8.77 11.78
N HIS A 229 25.17 8.84 13.11
CA HIS A 229 24.29 8.15 14.05
C HIS A 229 24.26 6.62 13.82
N ASP A 230 25.41 6.02 13.53
CA ASP A 230 25.48 4.59 13.21
C ASP A 230 25.24 3.69 14.44
N ILE A 231 25.49 4.18 15.66
CA ILE A 231 25.23 3.45 16.91
C ILE A 231 23.74 3.18 17.12
N PRO A 232 22.84 4.19 17.16
CA PRO A 232 21.41 3.93 17.31
C PRO A 232 20.83 3.14 16.12
N LEU A 233 21.33 3.37 14.91
CA LEU A 233 20.93 2.58 13.74
C LEU A 233 21.33 1.09 13.89
N GLY A 234 22.53 0.81 14.40
CA GLY A 234 22.98 -0.55 14.70
C GLY A 234 22.09 -1.27 15.72
N TRP A 235 21.63 -0.55 16.76
CA TRP A 235 20.65 -1.09 17.71
C TRP A 235 19.31 -1.39 17.05
N LEU A 236 18.80 -0.47 16.24
CA LEU A 236 17.55 -0.69 15.49
C LEU A 236 17.67 -1.91 14.59
N MET A 237 18.77 -2.05 13.84
CA MET A 237 19.04 -3.23 13.02
C MET A 237 19.06 -4.51 13.86
N ALA A 238 19.73 -4.51 15.02
CA ALA A 238 19.78 -5.69 15.89
C ALA A 238 18.37 -6.10 16.38
N TRP A 239 17.54 -5.14 16.80
CA TRP A 239 16.15 -5.39 17.18
C TRP A 239 15.31 -5.95 16.03
N LEU A 240 15.42 -5.36 14.83
CA LEU A 240 14.72 -5.85 13.64
C LEU A 240 15.19 -7.25 13.25
N GLN A 241 16.49 -7.53 13.38
CA GLN A 241 17.06 -8.85 13.11
C GLN A 241 16.56 -9.91 14.12
N ILE A 242 16.34 -9.54 15.38
CA ILE A 242 15.69 -10.39 16.38
C ILE A 242 14.24 -10.68 16.00
N LEU A 243 13.47 -9.65 15.61
CA LEU A 243 12.05 -9.83 15.24
C LEU A 243 11.91 -10.69 13.97
N HIS A 244 12.79 -10.49 13.01
CA HIS A 244 12.79 -11.15 11.71
C HIS A 244 13.85 -12.27 11.61
N TRP A 245 14.22 -12.89 12.74
CA TRP A 245 15.35 -13.83 12.82
C TRP A 245 15.23 -15.02 11.87
N PHE A 246 14.01 -15.44 11.54
CA PHE A 246 13.72 -16.53 10.61
C PHE A 246 13.97 -16.18 9.13
N ASN A 247 14.19 -14.91 8.79
CA ASN A 247 14.32 -14.45 7.41
C ASN A 247 15.79 -14.27 6.99
N PRO A 248 16.41 -15.23 6.27
CA PRO A 248 17.83 -15.17 5.91
C PRO A 248 18.20 -13.97 5.02
N LEU A 249 17.25 -13.41 4.27
CA LEU A 249 17.50 -12.22 3.45
C LEU A 249 17.71 -10.98 4.31
N VAL A 250 17.08 -10.89 5.48
CA VAL A 250 17.33 -9.79 6.44
C VAL A 250 18.75 -9.89 6.99
N TRP A 251 19.23 -11.10 7.30
CA TRP A 251 20.62 -11.32 7.72
C TRP A 251 21.61 -10.88 6.64
N LEU A 252 21.36 -11.29 5.39
CA LEU A 252 22.17 -10.90 4.24
C LEU A 252 22.15 -9.37 4.02
N ALA A 253 20.97 -8.76 4.05
CA ALA A 253 20.79 -7.32 3.87
C ALA A 253 21.54 -6.52 4.92
N PHE A 254 21.43 -6.90 6.19
CA PHE A 254 22.17 -6.23 7.26
C PHE A 254 23.66 -6.50 7.21
N SER A 255 24.10 -7.65 6.70
CA SER A 255 25.52 -7.87 6.38
C SER A 255 26.01 -6.90 5.31
N ARG A 256 25.29 -6.78 4.19
CA ARG A 256 25.68 -5.88 3.10
C ARG A 256 25.61 -4.40 3.51
N MET A 257 24.59 -4.04 4.29
CA MET A 257 24.42 -2.69 4.83
C MET A 257 25.58 -2.28 5.74
N ARG A 258 26.14 -3.21 6.54
CA ARG A 258 27.34 -2.95 7.34
C ARG A 258 28.54 -2.62 6.44
N VAL A 259 28.76 -3.36 5.36
CA VAL A 259 29.84 -3.04 4.40
C VAL A 259 29.65 -1.65 3.77
N ASP A 260 28.43 -1.34 3.31
CA ASP A 260 28.13 -0.02 2.73
C ASP A 260 28.26 1.12 3.76
N ARG A 261 28.01 0.83 5.04
CA ARG A 261 28.20 1.77 6.15
C ARG A 261 29.68 2.13 6.32
N GLU A 262 30.57 1.13 6.32
CA GLU A 262 32.01 1.36 6.41
C GLU A 262 32.52 2.19 5.22
N LEU A 263 32.08 1.88 3.99
CA LEU A 263 32.41 2.67 2.81
C LEU A 263 31.88 4.12 2.89
N ALA A 264 30.70 4.32 3.47
CA ALA A 264 30.13 5.65 3.65
C ALA A 264 30.86 6.46 4.73
N CYS A 265 31.37 5.81 5.78
CA CYS A 265 32.24 6.42 6.79
C CYS A 265 33.61 6.79 6.22
N ASP A 266 34.25 5.88 5.48
CA ASP A 266 35.51 6.17 4.78
C ASP A 266 35.35 7.37 3.83
N ALA A 267 34.28 7.41 3.04
CA ALA A 267 33.99 8.52 2.13
C ALA A 267 33.73 9.85 2.86
N LEU A 268 33.20 9.81 4.09
CA LEU A 268 33.00 10.98 4.94
C LEU A 268 34.31 11.45 5.58
N ALA A 269 35.18 10.53 6.01
CA ALA A 269 36.50 10.88 6.51
C ALA A 269 37.35 11.53 5.39
N LEU A 270 37.34 10.95 4.20
CA LEU A 270 38.04 11.47 3.02
C LEU A 270 37.55 12.86 2.58
N SER A 271 36.31 13.23 2.89
CA SER A 271 35.80 14.58 2.57
C SER A 271 36.36 15.68 3.49
N HIS A 272 37.06 15.31 4.57
CA HIS A 272 37.66 16.23 5.55
C HIS A 272 39.20 16.17 5.57
N VAL A 273 39.82 15.46 4.62
CA VAL A 273 41.28 15.44 4.41
C VAL A 273 41.61 15.94 3.01
N GLU A 274 42.87 16.30 2.80
CA GLU A 274 43.33 16.72 1.48
C GLU A 274 43.53 15.53 0.54
N GLU A 275 43.52 15.77 -0.77
CA GLU A 275 43.68 14.70 -1.77
C GLU A 275 45.04 13.98 -1.64
N ALA A 276 46.07 14.70 -1.18
CA ALA A 276 47.38 14.13 -0.85
C ALA A 276 47.29 13.05 0.23
N ASP A 277 46.32 13.15 1.14
CA ASP A 277 46.14 12.26 2.29
C ASP A 277 45.31 11.01 1.98
N TYR A 278 44.76 10.87 0.77
CA TYR A 278 43.92 9.70 0.43
C TYR A 278 44.72 8.39 0.46
N LYS A 279 45.97 8.41 -0.01
CA LYS A 279 46.86 7.24 0.03
C LYS A 279 47.36 6.95 1.46
N PRO A 280 47.87 7.94 2.23
CA PRO A 280 48.14 7.78 3.66
C PRO A 280 46.97 7.19 4.44
N TYR A 281 45.76 7.73 4.26
CA TYR A 281 44.54 7.21 4.87
C TYR A 281 44.31 5.74 4.55
N GLY A 282 44.37 5.37 3.26
CA GLY A 282 44.21 3.98 2.83
C GLY A 282 45.24 3.03 3.47
N ARG A 283 46.50 3.47 3.60
CA ARG A 283 47.55 2.70 4.30
C ARG A 283 47.25 2.53 5.79
N THR A 284 46.76 3.58 6.46
CA THR A 284 46.34 3.49 7.86
C THR A 284 45.23 2.46 8.04
N ILE A 285 44.24 2.42 7.14
CA ILE A 285 43.16 1.44 7.18
C ILE A 285 43.68 0.01 6.95
N VAL A 286 44.62 -0.19 6.02
CA VAL A 286 45.25 -1.52 5.82
C VAL A 286 46.01 -1.94 7.09
N LYS A 287 46.85 -1.06 7.65
CA LYS A 287 47.58 -1.31 8.89
C LYS A 287 46.65 -1.66 10.05
N LEU A 288 45.50 -0.97 10.13
CA LEU A 288 44.49 -1.22 11.15
C LEU A 288 43.87 -2.62 11.00
N LEU A 289 43.52 -3.02 9.77
CA LEU A 289 42.92 -4.33 9.51
C LEU A 289 43.93 -5.48 9.67
N GLU A 290 45.20 -5.26 9.30
CA GLU A 290 46.27 -6.24 9.48
C GLU A 290 46.65 -6.44 10.95
N GLY A 291 46.68 -5.36 11.75
CA GLY A 291 47.08 -5.43 13.15
C GLY A 291 46.04 -6.05 14.09
N PHE A 292 44.76 -6.08 13.68
CA PHE A 292 43.63 -6.37 14.58
C PHE A 292 42.54 -7.28 13.97
N GLY A 293 42.77 -7.83 12.77
CA GLY A 293 41.79 -8.65 12.03
C GLY A 293 41.64 -10.11 12.47
N ASP A 294 42.46 -10.62 13.39
CA ASP A 294 42.58 -12.07 13.62
C ASP A 294 41.58 -12.69 14.61
N SER A 295 40.73 -11.92 15.28
CA SER A 295 39.97 -12.45 16.43
C SER A 295 38.51 -11.98 16.51
N LEU A 296 37.64 -12.57 15.68
CA LEU A 296 36.25 -12.91 16.05
C LEU A 296 35.75 -14.04 15.12
N ARG A 297 36.38 -15.21 15.27
CA ARG A 297 35.90 -16.46 14.65
C ARG A 297 34.62 -16.92 15.34
N VAL A 298 33.47 -16.42 14.91
CA VAL A 298 32.17 -17.03 15.24
C VAL A 298 31.88 -18.10 14.17
N PRO A 299 31.64 -19.37 14.55
CA PRO A 299 31.55 -20.49 13.61
C PRO A 299 30.15 -20.60 12.98
N SER A 300 29.71 -19.56 12.26
CA SER A 300 28.51 -19.67 11.44
C SER A 300 28.54 -18.62 10.32
N LEU A 301 28.80 -19.09 9.09
CA LEU A 301 28.72 -18.42 7.79
C LEU A 301 29.93 -17.55 7.36
N ALA A 302 30.54 -17.94 6.24
CA ALA A 302 31.26 -17.14 5.22
C ALA A 302 32.34 -16.10 5.61
N GLY A 303 32.83 -16.05 6.86
CA GLY A 303 33.63 -14.93 7.37
C GLY A 303 34.99 -14.62 6.69
N ILE A 304 35.71 -15.59 6.11
CA ILE A 304 37.07 -15.36 5.59
C ILE A 304 37.09 -14.70 4.19
N VAL A 305 36.10 -15.02 3.36
CA VAL A 305 36.01 -14.45 1.99
C VAL A 305 35.39 -13.06 2.04
N GLU A 306 34.43 -12.84 2.95
CA GLU A 306 33.79 -11.55 3.16
C GLU A 306 34.79 -10.48 3.63
N ASP A 307 35.72 -10.80 4.53
CA ASP A 307 36.68 -9.82 5.07
C ASP A 307 37.69 -9.31 4.03
N LYS A 308 38.27 -10.22 3.22
CA LYS A 308 39.14 -9.86 2.09
C LYS A 308 38.42 -9.03 1.03
N GLN A 309 37.17 -9.38 0.74
CA GLN A 309 36.36 -8.64 -0.22
C GLN A 309 36.00 -7.24 0.30
N GLN A 310 35.63 -7.12 1.58
CA GLN A 310 35.34 -5.84 2.22
C GLN A 310 36.55 -4.91 2.22
N MET A 311 37.72 -5.43 2.58
CA MET A 311 38.98 -4.68 2.51
C MET A 311 39.26 -4.18 1.08
N LYS A 312 39.12 -5.06 0.08
CA LYS A 312 39.29 -4.69 -1.34
C LYS A 312 38.29 -3.62 -1.78
N GLU A 313 37.03 -3.72 -1.34
CA GLU A 313 35.99 -2.72 -1.64
C GLU A 313 36.34 -1.35 -1.05
N ARG A 314 36.83 -1.30 0.20
CA ARG A 314 37.27 -0.06 0.86
C ARG A 314 38.45 0.58 0.14
N ILE A 315 39.52 -0.17 -0.12
CA ILE A 315 40.71 0.36 -0.81
C ILE A 315 40.40 0.81 -2.24
N ASN A 316 39.58 0.06 -2.98
CA ASN A 316 39.15 0.45 -4.32
C ASN A 316 38.28 1.73 -4.30
N MET A 317 37.48 1.93 -3.26
CA MET A 317 36.70 3.17 -3.09
C MET A 317 37.61 4.35 -2.73
N ILE A 318 38.52 4.18 -1.78
CA ILE A 318 39.48 5.22 -1.35
C ILE A 318 40.35 5.68 -2.52
N THR A 319 40.88 4.75 -3.32
CA THR A 319 41.72 5.06 -4.49
C THR A 319 40.96 5.76 -5.62
N LYS A 320 39.65 5.58 -5.71
CA LYS A 320 38.78 6.20 -6.73
C LYS A 320 37.98 7.37 -6.18
N HIS A 321 38.26 7.80 -4.94
CA HIS A 321 37.52 8.87 -4.31
C HIS A 321 37.72 10.19 -5.06
N GLN A 322 36.63 10.86 -5.40
CA GLN A 322 36.63 12.18 -5.99
C GLN A 322 35.59 13.05 -5.26
N LYS A 323 35.91 14.33 -5.03
CA LYS A 323 34.97 15.29 -4.45
C LYS A 323 33.72 15.39 -5.34
N ALA A 324 32.54 15.15 -4.76
CA ALA A 324 31.31 14.94 -5.52
C ALA A 324 30.94 16.14 -6.42
N LYS A 325 30.67 15.88 -7.71
CA LYS A 325 30.04 16.84 -8.64
C LYS A 325 28.67 16.33 -9.11
N ARG A 326 27.65 17.20 -9.02
CA ARG A 326 26.31 17.25 -9.70
C ARG A 326 25.46 15.97 -9.89
N GLY A 327 25.82 14.80 -9.36
CA GLY A 327 25.04 13.56 -9.44
C GLY A 327 24.08 13.27 -8.28
N THR A 328 23.98 14.16 -7.28
CA THR A 328 23.22 13.93 -6.05
C THR A 328 21.70 14.04 -6.23
N ALA A 329 21.21 14.82 -7.19
CA ALA A 329 19.77 15.02 -7.40
C ALA A 329 19.06 13.77 -7.95
N LEU A 330 19.64 13.07 -8.94
CA LEU A 330 19.07 11.85 -9.51
C LEU A 330 19.01 10.70 -8.50
N ALA A 331 20.04 10.54 -7.67
CA ALA A 331 20.05 9.51 -6.62
C ALA A 331 19.00 9.80 -5.53
N GLY A 332 18.77 11.08 -5.20
CA GLY A 332 17.69 11.50 -4.31
C GLY A 332 16.31 11.18 -4.87
N LEU A 333 16.05 11.52 -6.15
CA LEU A 333 14.80 11.18 -6.83
C LEU A 333 14.56 9.67 -6.89
N LEU A 334 15.60 8.88 -7.11
CA LEU A 334 15.52 7.42 -7.13
C LEU A 334 15.11 6.86 -5.76
N ILE A 335 15.67 7.37 -4.65
CA ILE A 335 15.26 6.96 -3.30
C ILE A 335 13.86 7.40 -2.97
N VAL A 336 13.46 8.62 -3.34
CA VAL A 336 12.09 9.11 -3.12
C VAL A 336 11.09 8.27 -3.92
N GLY A 337 11.40 7.98 -5.20
CA GLY A 337 10.59 7.11 -6.05
C GLY A 337 10.48 5.69 -5.48
N LEU A 338 11.60 5.07 -5.13
CA LEU A 338 11.61 3.75 -4.48
C LEU A 338 10.87 3.76 -3.15
N GLY A 339 11.02 4.80 -2.33
CA GLY A 339 10.29 4.97 -1.09
C GLY A 339 8.78 5.00 -1.32
N LEU A 340 8.30 5.81 -2.26
CA LEU A 340 6.87 5.88 -2.63
C LEU A 340 6.33 4.53 -3.14
N LEU A 341 7.12 3.80 -3.92
CA LEU A 341 6.74 2.51 -4.50
C LEU A 341 6.77 1.34 -3.50
N THR A 342 7.62 1.39 -2.47
CA THR A 342 7.96 0.21 -1.64
C THR A 342 7.60 0.35 -0.16
N LEU A 343 7.45 1.59 0.34
CA LEU A 343 6.94 1.87 1.68
C LEU A 343 5.41 2.01 1.70
N THR A 344 4.73 1.78 0.58
CA THR A 344 3.27 1.76 0.50
C THR A 344 2.77 0.35 0.26
N ASP A 345 1.63 0.01 0.86
CA ASP A 345 1.02 -1.29 0.64
C ASP A 345 0.24 -1.30 -0.67
N ALA A 346 0.14 -2.48 -1.29
CA ALA A 346 -0.81 -2.70 -2.36
C ALA A 346 -2.19 -2.23 -1.89
N GLN A 347 -2.87 -1.40 -2.68
CA GLN A 347 -4.27 -1.15 -2.44
C GLN A 347 -4.98 -2.47 -2.65
N THR A 348 -5.22 -3.19 -1.56
CA THR A 348 -6.10 -4.34 -1.56
C THR A 348 -7.48 -3.80 -1.89
N ALA A 349 -7.87 -3.88 -3.17
CA ALA A 349 -9.24 -4.23 -3.47
C ALA A 349 -9.46 -5.55 -2.71
N ASP A 350 -10.04 -5.46 -1.51
CA ASP A 350 -10.27 -6.62 -0.66
C ASP A 350 -11.09 -7.62 -1.47
N LYS A 351 -10.40 -8.65 -1.96
CA LYS A 351 -11.00 -9.81 -2.61
C LYS A 351 -11.19 -10.81 -1.48
N PRO A 352 -12.43 -11.09 -1.03
CA PRO A 352 -12.64 -12.02 0.06
C PRO A 352 -12.21 -13.43 -0.37
N SER A 353 -11.47 -14.08 0.54
CA SER A 353 -11.13 -15.49 0.50
C SER A 353 -12.38 -16.34 0.21
N ALA A 354 -12.39 -17.00 -0.95
CA ALA A 354 -13.40 -17.94 -1.38
C ALA A 354 -13.32 -19.22 -0.54
N ALA A 355 -13.96 -19.24 0.64
CA ALA A 355 -14.48 -20.44 1.30
C ALA A 355 -15.16 -20.05 2.61
N ARG A 356 -16.40 -19.59 2.53
CA ARG A 356 -17.50 -19.90 3.46
C ARG A 356 -18.78 -19.20 2.97
N THR A 357 -19.67 -20.03 2.42
CA THR A 357 -21.12 -19.83 2.22
C THR A 357 -21.54 -18.73 1.25
N GLY A 358 -21.96 -19.15 0.06
CA GLY A 358 -22.49 -18.30 -0.99
C GLY A 358 -23.78 -17.60 -0.59
N ALA A 359 -23.75 -16.27 -0.64
CA ALA A 359 -24.90 -15.37 -0.80
C ALA A 359 -24.45 -13.90 -0.98
N GLU A 360 -23.21 -13.53 -0.61
CA GLU A 360 -22.84 -12.12 -0.37
C GLU A 360 -21.75 -11.57 -1.32
N THR A 361 -21.89 -11.80 -2.63
CA THR A 361 -20.94 -11.31 -3.66
C THR A 361 -21.37 -10.03 -4.38
N ALA A 362 -22.55 -9.48 -4.06
CA ALA A 362 -23.04 -8.23 -4.64
C ALA A 362 -22.77 -7.02 -3.71
N PRO A 363 -22.58 -5.81 -4.27
CA PRO A 363 -22.51 -4.61 -3.45
C PRO A 363 -23.82 -4.44 -2.65
N PRO A 364 -23.77 -3.95 -1.40
CA PRO A 364 -24.97 -3.82 -0.57
C PRO A 364 -26.02 -2.93 -1.25
N LYS A 365 -27.26 -3.40 -1.27
CA LYS A 365 -28.40 -2.67 -1.85
C LYS A 365 -29.33 -2.21 -0.74
N ILE A 366 -29.87 -1.00 -0.89
CA ILE A 366 -30.90 -0.49 0.00
C ILE A 366 -32.21 -1.22 -0.33
N VAL A 367 -32.80 -1.88 0.66
CA VAL A 367 -34.07 -2.61 0.51
C VAL A 367 -35.25 -1.88 1.14
N ALA A 368 -34.99 -0.99 2.10
CA ALA A 368 -36.03 -0.18 2.73
C ALA A 368 -35.47 1.14 3.26
N THR A 369 -36.26 2.20 3.15
CA THR A 369 -36.02 3.48 3.81
C THR A 369 -37.28 3.96 4.52
N SER A 370 -37.08 4.69 5.62
CA SER A 370 -38.17 5.45 6.27
C SER A 370 -37.68 6.89 6.45
N PRO A 371 -38.31 7.89 5.80
CA PRO A 371 -39.41 7.75 4.84
C PRO A 371 -38.97 7.07 3.53
N LEU A 372 -39.93 6.66 2.71
CA LEU A 372 -39.66 6.13 1.36
C LEU A 372 -38.95 7.19 0.50
N ILE A 373 -38.05 6.74 -0.39
CA ILE A 373 -37.39 7.63 -1.35
C ILE A 373 -38.45 8.25 -2.26
N GLY A 374 -38.46 9.58 -2.35
CA GLY A 374 -39.42 10.36 -3.11
C GLY A 374 -40.76 10.59 -2.39
N ALA A 375 -40.90 10.17 -1.13
CA ALA A 375 -42.14 10.37 -0.37
C ALA A 375 -42.55 11.83 -0.31
N LYS A 376 -43.88 12.04 -0.33
CA LYS A 376 -44.53 13.35 -0.20
C LYS A 376 -45.30 13.36 1.12
N ASP A 377 -45.52 14.55 1.66
CA ASP A 377 -46.33 14.76 2.87
C ASP A 377 -45.83 13.95 4.09
N VAL A 378 -44.51 13.81 4.22
CA VAL A 378 -43.90 13.16 5.39
C VAL A 378 -44.19 14.00 6.65
N ASP A 379 -44.63 13.33 7.70
CA ASP A 379 -44.91 13.97 8.99
C ASP A 379 -43.64 14.67 9.54
N PRO A 380 -43.67 16.00 9.76
CA PRO A 380 -42.56 16.73 10.37
C PRO A 380 -42.20 16.24 11.79
N ALA A 381 -43.10 15.54 12.47
CA ALA A 381 -42.84 14.94 13.77
C ALA A 381 -41.92 13.70 13.70
N LEU A 382 -41.57 13.21 12.52
CA LEU A 382 -40.63 12.09 12.36
C LEU A 382 -39.25 12.45 12.90
N THR A 383 -38.81 11.74 13.94
CA THR A 383 -37.53 12.01 14.63
C THR A 383 -36.34 11.20 14.13
N GLU A 384 -36.58 10.19 13.29
CA GLU A 384 -35.56 9.26 12.81
C GLU A 384 -35.75 8.94 11.33
N ILE A 385 -34.66 9.00 10.57
CA ILE A 385 -34.59 8.48 9.21
C ILE A 385 -33.82 7.17 9.25
N THR A 386 -34.32 6.14 8.56
CA THR A 386 -33.68 4.82 8.53
C THR A 386 -33.36 4.37 7.13
N VAL A 387 -32.22 3.69 6.97
CA VAL A 387 -31.83 2.97 5.75
C VAL A 387 -31.50 1.53 6.10
N THR A 388 -32.10 0.58 5.38
CA THR A 388 -31.91 -0.86 5.58
C THR A 388 -31.28 -1.48 4.35
N PHE A 389 -30.23 -2.27 4.54
CA PHE A 389 -29.52 -2.98 3.48
C PHE A 389 -29.97 -4.45 3.37
N ASP A 390 -29.84 -5.03 2.18
CA ASP A 390 -30.14 -6.45 1.89
C ASP A 390 -29.23 -7.44 2.63
N GLN A 391 -28.10 -6.96 3.14
CA GLN A 391 -27.03 -7.78 3.71
C GLN A 391 -26.38 -7.13 4.94
N ASP A 392 -25.56 -7.91 5.66
CA ASP A 392 -24.94 -7.43 6.90
C ASP A 392 -23.87 -6.36 6.59
N MET A 393 -23.90 -5.27 7.34
CA MET A 393 -23.07 -4.09 7.15
C MET A 393 -21.95 -4.00 8.21
N GLY A 394 -20.85 -3.35 7.84
CA GLY A 394 -19.82 -2.92 8.77
C GLY A 394 -20.30 -1.78 9.66
N ARG A 395 -19.48 -1.41 10.66
CA ARG A 395 -19.83 -0.36 11.64
C ARG A 395 -19.74 1.07 11.10
N GLY A 396 -19.08 1.27 9.95
CA GLY A 396 -18.95 2.56 9.30
C GLY A 396 -20.29 3.06 8.75
N MET A 397 -20.41 4.37 8.57
CA MET A 397 -21.55 5.01 7.92
C MET A 397 -21.11 6.32 7.26
N SER A 398 -21.67 6.64 6.10
CA SER A 398 -21.42 7.90 5.38
C SER A 398 -22.74 8.50 4.94
N TRP A 399 -23.37 9.22 5.86
CA TRP A 399 -24.43 10.18 5.52
C TRP A 399 -23.77 11.40 4.89
N THR A 400 -24.08 11.68 3.63
CA THR A 400 -23.46 12.76 2.86
C THR A 400 -24.50 13.83 2.49
N GLY A 401 -24.05 15.04 2.22
CA GLY A 401 -24.91 16.20 1.99
C GLY A 401 -24.55 17.36 2.91
N GLY A 402 -25.37 18.40 2.89
CA GLY A 402 -25.19 19.60 3.70
C GLY A 402 -26.11 20.72 3.23
N GLY A 403 -26.05 21.85 3.92
CA GLY A 403 -26.90 23.01 3.62
C GLY A 403 -28.35 22.84 4.12
N PRO A 404 -29.28 23.66 3.64
CA PRO A 404 -30.65 23.73 4.17
C PRO A 404 -31.47 22.46 3.86
N ASP A 405 -31.13 21.72 2.80
CA ASP A 405 -31.83 20.48 2.43
C ASP A 405 -31.36 19.26 3.24
N PHE A 406 -30.30 19.37 4.06
CA PHE A 406 -29.85 18.28 4.91
C PHE A 406 -30.52 18.37 6.30
N PRO A 407 -31.17 17.30 6.79
CA PRO A 407 -31.89 17.35 8.06
C PRO A 407 -30.92 17.51 9.24
N GLN A 408 -31.24 18.43 10.14
CA GLN A 408 -30.42 18.69 11.32
C GLN A 408 -30.62 17.60 12.36
N SER A 409 -29.55 17.16 13.02
CA SER A 409 -29.67 16.23 14.14
C SER A 409 -29.89 16.98 15.47
N PRO A 410 -30.76 16.49 16.37
CA PRO A 410 -30.90 17.07 17.71
C PRO A 410 -29.58 17.04 18.49
N GLU A 411 -29.40 18.00 19.39
CA GLU A 411 -28.16 18.15 20.17
C GLU A 411 -27.80 16.85 20.92
N GLY A 412 -26.54 16.43 20.82
CA GLY A 412 -26.03 15.20 21.44
C GLY A 412 -26.46 13.89 20.76
N LYS A 413 -27.39 13.90 19.79
CA LYS A 413 -27.79 12.70 19.04
C LYS A 413 -26.93 12.55 17.78
N ARG A 414 -26.48 11.32 17.51
CA ARG A 414 -25.68 10.96 16.34
C ARG A 414 -26.26 9.74 15.65
N ALA A 415 -25.95 9.59 14.37
CA ALA A 415 -26.32 8.41 13.62
C ALA A 415 -25.74 7.13 14.26
N LYS A 416 -26.54 6.06 14.23
CA LYS A 416 -26.20 4.78 14.86
C LYS A 416 -26.78 3.61 14.08
N TRP A 417 -26.17 2.45 14.21
CA TRP A 417 -26.75 1.20 13.75
C TRP A 417 -27.79 0.71 14.77
N ARG A 418 -29.01 0.45 14.31
CA ARG A 418 -30.07 -0.19 15.12
C ARG A 418 -29.85 -1.70 15.20
N ASP A 419 -29.43 -2.29 14.09
CA ASP A 419 -29.05 -3.69 13.95
C ASP A 419 -27.92 -3.79 12.88
N LYS A 420 -27.58 -5.00 12.44
CA LYS A 420 -26.49 -5.21 11.46
C LYS A 420 -26.79 -4.70 10.05
N ARG A 421 -28.02 -4.32 9.74
CA ARG A 421 -28.48 -3.95 8.39
C ARG A 421 -29.17 -2.59 8.35
N THR A 422 -29.65 -2.09 9.49
CA THR A 422 -30.43 -0.85 9.60
C THR A 422 -29.63 0.24 10.28
N CYS A 423 -29.33 1.32 9.55
CA CYS A 423 -28.73 2.54 10.10
C CYS A 423 -29.80 3.61 10.32
N VAL A 424 -29.67 4.34 11.43
CA VAL A 424 -30.62 5.35 11.90
C VAL A 424 -29.90 6.69 11.99
N LEU A 425 -30.47 7.70 11.36
CA LEU A 425 -30.09 9.11 11.47
C LEU A 425 -31.16 9.84 12.29
N PRO A 426 -30.86 10.26 13.54
CA PRO A 426 -31.74 11.14 14.31
C PRO A 426 -31.85 12.51 13.63
N VAL A 427 -33.07 13.01 13.48
CA VAL A 427 -33.36 14.26 12.75
C VAL A 427 -34.37 15.13 13.48
N LYS A 428 -34.35 16.41 13.15
CA LYS A 428 -35.39 17.40 13.42
C LYS A 428 -35.85 17.93 12.07
N LEU A 429 -37.09 17.64 11.70
CA LEU A 429 -37.68 18.05 10.43
C LEU A 429 -38.56 19.29 10.61
N GLU A 430 -38.65 20.09 9.56
CA GLU A 430 -39.52 21.25 9.45
C GLU A 430 -40.67 20.94 8.50
N SER A 431 -41.85 21.54 8.76
CA SER A 431 -42.99 21.48 7.83
C SER A 431 -42.68 22.33 6.59
N GLY A 432 -43.21 21.93 5.44
CA GLY A 432 -43.08 22.70 4.21
C GLY A 432 -41.73 22.58 3.51
N HIS A 433 -40.94 21.54 3.80
CA HIS A 433 -39.53 21.48 3.42
C HIS A 433 -39.22 20.29 2.49
N TYR A 434 -38.15 20.45 1.69
CA TYR A 434 -37.55 19.36 0.90
C TYR A 434 -36.26 18.91 1.57
N TYR A 435 -36.16 17.63 1.89
CA TYR A 435 -34.94 17.04 2.44
C TYR A 435 -34.24 16.15 1.43
N ARG A 436 -32.91 16.17 1.44
CA ARG A 436 -32.04 15.27 0.69
C ARG A 436 -30.79 14.93 1.48
N MET A 437 -30.50 13.64 1.57
CA MET A 437 -29.27 13.10 2.14
C MET A 437 -28.73 11.97 1.27
N GLY A 438 -27.42 11.94 1.09
CA GLY A 438 -26.73 10.89 0.36
C GLY A 438 -26.35 9.72 1.27
N ILE A 439 -26.37 8.53 0.69
CA ILE A 439 -25.80 7.30 1.21
C ILE A 439 -24.52 7.07 0.41
N ASN A 440 -23.38 7.23 1.07
CA ASN A 440 -22.05 7.33 0.44
C ASN A 440 -21.94 8.48 -0.59
N SER A 441 -20.72 8.71 -1.09
CA SER A 441 -20.36 9.56 -2.22
C SER A 441 -19.05 9.07 -2.82
N THR A 442 -18.56 9.71 -3.88
CA THR A 442 -17.24 9.41 -4.46
C THR A 442 -16.11 9.49 -3.43
N SER A 443 -16.18 10.49 -2.54
CA SER A 443 -15.17 10.74 -1.50
C SER A 443 -15.44 10.05 -0.16
N TYR A 444 -16.70 9.65 0.12
CA TYR A 444 -17.09 9.07 1.42
C TYR A 444 -17.85 7.76 1.22
N GLN A 445 -17.21 6.63 1.51
CA GLN A 445 -17.74 5.30 1.18
C GLN A 445 -17.83 4.37 2.40
N ASN A 446 -18.29 4.86 3.56
CA ASN A 446 -18.24 4.09 4.82
C ASN A 446 -19.49 3.24 5.09
N PHE A 447 -20.58 3.38 4.34
CA PHE A 447 -21.59 2.32 4.27
C PHE A 447 -21.03 1.16 3.45
N ARG A 448 -20.52 0.15 4.14
CA ARG A 448 -19.88 -1.05 3.55
C ARG A 448 -20.51 -2.31 4.10
N SER A 449 -20.56 -3.39 3.33
CA SER A 449 -20.89 -4.72 3.86
C SER A 449 -19.90 -5.15 4.94
N ALA A 450 -20.23 -6.20 5.68
CA ALA A 450 -19.31 -6.87 6.60
C ALA A 450 -18.02 -7.35 5.89
N THR A 451 -18.09 -7.57 4.58
CA THR A 451 -16.97 -7.96 3.71
C THR A 451 -16.19 -6.76 3.13
N GLY A 452 -16.57 -5.52 3.44
CA GLY A 452 -15.83 -4.30 3.07
C GLY A 452 -16.24 -3.66 1.74
N MET A 453 -17.19 -4.25 1.00
CA MET A 453 -17.70 -3.66 -0.25
C MET A 453 -18.60 -2.46 0.03
N ALA A 454 -18.32 -1.32 -0.60
CA ALA A 454 -19.12 -0.12 -0.40
C ALA A 454 -20.48 -0.23 -1.10
N ALA A 455 -21.54 0.22 -0.42
CA ALA A 455 -22.83 0.46 -1.05
C ALA A 455 -22.66 1.54 -2.13
N PRO A 456 -23.29 1.41 -3.32
CA PRO A 456 -23.20 2.42 -4.36
C PRO A 456 -23.74 3.78 -3.87
N PRO A 457 -23.16 4.91 -4.32
CA PRO A 457 -23.69 6.23 -4.02
C PRO A 457 -25.17 6.33 -4.38
N SER A 458 -26.00 6.67 -3.41
CA SER A 458 -27.44 6.84 -3.57
C SER A 458 -27.93 7.99 -2.70
N ALA A 459 -29.20 8.37 -2.81
CA ALA A 459 -29.77 9.45 -2.01
C ALA A 459 -31.19 9.13 -1.57
N ILE A 460 -31.51 9.55 -0.34
CA ILE A 460 -32.85 9.60 0.21
C ILE A 460 -33.30 11.04 0.12
N TYR A 461 -34.45 11.28 -0.50
CA TYR A 461 -35.06 12.59 -0.62
C TYR A 461 -36.58 12.48 -0.45
N PHE A 462 -37.21 13.50 0.12
CA PHE A 462 -38.65 13.52 0.38
C PHE A 462 -39.10 14.96 0.70
N THR A 463 -40.40 15.21 0.68
CA THR A 463 -41.00 16.45 1.19
C THR A 463 -41.83 16.20 2.44
N THR A 464 -41.84 17.18 3.35
CA THR A 464 -42.69 17.15 4.53
C THR A 464 -44.06 17.79 4.26
N GLN A 465 -45.03 17.51 5.12
CA GLN A 465 -46.38 18.10 5.03
C GLN A 465 -46.31 19.62 4.91
N GLY A 466 -47.10 20.18 3.98
CA GLY A 466 -47.14 21.61 3.69
C GLY A 466 -46.13 22.09 2.65
N ALA A 467 -45.38 21.19 2.01
CA ALA A 467 -44.42 21.57 0.97
C ALA A 467 -45.14 22.11 -0.27
N SER A 468 -44.63 23.20 -0.85
CA SER A 468 -45.18 23.78 -2.07
C SER A 468 -45.05 22.83 -3.26
N ASP A 469 -45.89 23.01 -4.28
CA ASP A 469 -45.81 22.23 -5.53
C ASP A 469 -44.42 22.28 -6.17
N ALA A 470 -43.72 23.41 -6.06
CA ALA A 470 -42.37 23.59 -6.55
C ALA A 470 -41.35 22.70 -5.80
N LEU A 471 -41.50 22.52 -4.49
CA LEU A 471 -40.65 21.63 -3.69
C LEU A 471 -41.01 20.16 -3.93
N THR A 472 -42.31 19.86 -4.04
CA THR A 472 -42.80 18.53 -4.37
C THR A 472 -42.35 18.09 -5.77
N ALA A 473 -42.23 19.02 -6.72
CA ALA A 473 -41.66 18.74 -8.04
C ALA A 473 -40.20 18.29 -7.98
N ARG A 474 -39.44 18.63 -6.93
CA ARG A 474 -38.04 18.19 -6.75
C ARG A 474 -37.93 16.69 -6.48
N THR A 475 -39.00 16.01 -6.06
CA THR A 475 -38.99 14.56 -5.82
C THR A 475 -39.40 13.75 -7.06
N LEU A 476 -39.75 14.40 -8.17
CA LEU A 476 -40.16 13.72 -9.39
C LEU A 476 -38.97 13.02 -10.06
N VAL A 477 -39.19 11.76 -10.43
CA VAL A 477 -38.24 10.98 -11.23
C VAL A 477 -38.28 11.52 -12.65
N PRO A 478 -37.14 11.99 -13.21
CA PRO A 478 -37.10 12.53 -14.57
C PRO A 478 -37.50 11.44 -15.57
N GLN A 479 -38.14 11.83 -16.67
CA GLN A 479 -38.55 10.94 -17.75
C GLN A 479 -37.96 11.40 -19.08
N VAL A 480 -37.66 10.44 -19.96
CA VAL A 480 -37.23 10.74 -21.33
C VAL A 480 -38.46 11.04 -22.18
N VAL A 481 -38.56 12.28 -22.65
CA VAL A 481 -39.65 12.73 -23.54
C VAL A 481 -39.36 12.36 -24.99
N ARG A 482 -38.09 12.46 -25.40
CA ARG A 482 -37.69 12.21 -26.80
C ARG A 482 -36.24 11.73 -26.88
N ILE A 483 -35.99 10.76 -27.75
CA ILE A 483 -34.64 10.34 -28.15
C ILE A 483 -34.55 10.44 -29.67
N GLU A 484 -33.47 11.02 -30.18
CA GLU A 484 -33.17 11.11 -31.60
C GLU A 484 -31.76 10.54 -31.85
N PRO A 485 -31.59 9.49 -32.67
CA PRO A 485 -32.64 8.71 -33.35
C PRO A 485 -33.60 8.02 -32.38
N SER A 486 -34.84 7.79 -32.81
CA SER A 486 -35.82 7.09 -31.97
C SER A 486 -35.36 5.68 -31.62
N ASN A 487 -35.75 5.20 -30.43
CA ASN A 487 -35.41 3.85 -30.02
C ASN A 487 -35.97 2.82 -31.03
N LYS A 488 -35.13 1.85 -31.39
CA LYS A 488 -35.31 0.82 -32.42
C LYS A 488 -35.43 1.35 -33.85
N ALA A 489 -35.04 2.60 -34.12
CA ALA A 489 -35.02 3.17 -35.46
C ALA A 489 -34.16 2.32 -36.42
N GLN A 490 -34.68 2.13 -37.63
CA GLN A 490 -33.99 1.47 -38.74
C GLN A 490 -33.63 2.53 -39.79
N ASN A 491 -32.62 2.25 -40.61
CA ASN A 491 -32.17 3.12 -41.71
C ASN A 491 -31.79 4.54 -41.24
N VAL A 492 -31.17 4.66 -40.06
CA VAL A 492 -30.63 5.94 -39.60
C VAL A 492 -29.48 6.36 -40.51
N SER A 493 -29.46 7.63 -40.92
CA SER A 493 -28.38 8.15 -41.76
C SER A 493 -27.01 7.99 -41.07
N PRO A 494 -26.00 7.36 -41.70
CA PRO A 494 -24.63 7.29 -41.18
C PRO A 494 -23.97 8.67 -41.08
N THR A 495 -24.50 9.68 -41.77
CA THR A 495 -24.02 11.08 -41.70
C THR A 495 -24.59 11.86 -40.50
N LEU A 496 -25.46 11.24 -39.68
CA LEU A 496 -25.92 11.85 -38.44
C LEU A 496 -24.74 12.06 -37.47
N THR A 497 -24.56 13.29 -37.03
CA THR A 497 -23.41 13.70 -36.19
C THR A 497 -23.73 13.78 -34.71
N GLU A 498 -25.00 13.63 -34.32
CA GLU A 498 -25.44 13.83 -32.93
C GLU A 498 -26.60 12.90 -32.56
N VAL A 499 -26.54 12.36 -31.33
CA VAL A 499 -27.66 11.72 -30.65
C VAL A 499 -28.19 12.68 -29.59
N ARG A 500 -29.50 12.90 -29.55
CA ARG A 500 -30.15 13.87 -28.67
C ARG A 500 -31.15 13.17 -27.76
N VAL A 501 -31.16 13.56 -26.49
CA VAL A 501 -32.12 13.05 -25.50
C VAL A 501 -32.72 14.23 -24.76
N THR A 502 -34.04 14.36 -24.83
CA THR A 502 -34.82 15.41 -24.17
C THR A 502 -35.60 14.84 -23.00
N PHE A 503 -35.55 15.53 -21.87
CA PHE A 503 -36.19 15.19 -20.61
C PHE A 503 -37.36 16.14 -20.31
N ASP A 504 -38.31 15.67 -19.50
CA ASP A 504 -39.47 16.44 -19.06
C ASP A 504 -39.10 17.58 -18.11
N VAL A 505 -38.07 17.36 -17.28
CA VAL A 505 -37.54 18.32 -16.31
C VAL A 505 -36.10 18.76 -16.63
N PRO A 506 -35.67 19.94 -16.15
CA PRO A 506 -34.27 20.35 -16.22
C PRO A 506 -33.36 19.41 -15.42
N MET A 507 -32.23 19.01 -16.01
CA MET A 507 -31.28 18.05 -15.45
C MET A 507 -30.11 18.74 -14.73
N GLY A 508 -29.40 17.99 -13.88
CA GLY A 508 -28.26 18.47 -13.10
C GLY A 508 -26.99 18.77 -13.91
N GLY A 509 -26.93 18.34 -15.17
CA GLY A 509 -25.82 18.59 -16.09
C GLY A 509 -24.77 17.46 -16.16
N GLY A 510 -24.86 16.45 -15.28
CA GLY A 510 -24.11 15.20 -15.43
C GLY A 510 -24.76 14.26 -16.45
N CYS A 511 -24.01 13.27 -16.96
CA CYS A 511 -24.55 12.21 -17.82
C CYS A 511 -23.83 10.87 -17.59
N SER A 512 -24.54 9.77 -17.79
CA SER A 512 -23.98 8.41 -17.83
C SER A 512 -24.44 7.72 -19.10
N TRP A 513 -23.68 7.91 -20.18
CA TRP A 513 -23.86 7.15 -21.41
C TRP A 513 -23.15 5.81 -21.27
N CYS A 514 -23.92 4.72 -21.20
CA CYS A 514 -23.40 3.40 -20.89
C CYS A 514 -23.47 2.51 -22.13
N THR A 515 -22.47 1.64 -22.31
CA THR A 515 -22.51 0.58 -23.32
C THR A 515 -23.44 -0.54 -22.85
N VAL A 516 -24.14 -1.18 -23.79
CA VAL A 516 -24.96 -2.37 -23.53
C VAL A 516 -24.17 -3.66 -23.84
N SER A 517 -23.02 -3.55 -24.52
CA SER A 517 -22.13 -4.66 -24.89
C SER A 517 -20.84 -4.65 -24.07
N ASP A 518 -20.36 -5.85 -23.70
CA ASP A 518 -19.16 -6.06 -22.88
C ASP A 518 -17.87 -5.54 -23.54
N ASP A 519 -17.82 -5.51 -24.88
CA ASP A 519 -16.67 -5.04 -25.66
C ASP A 519 -16.78 -3.56 -26.06
N GLY A 520 -17.91 -2.91 -25.75
CA GLY A 520 -18.17 -1.52 -26.14
C GLY A 520 -18.27 -1.30 -27.65
N ALA A 521 -18.27 -2.35 -28.46
CA ALA A 521 -18.19 -2.25 -29.91
C ALA A 521 -19.44 -1.58 -30.49
N ASP A 522 -20.59 -1.73 -29.84
CA ASP A 522 -21.88 -1.18 -30.28
C ASP A 522 -22.13 0.26 -29.79
N PHE A 523 -21.19 0.88 -29.09
CA PHE A 523 -21.32 2.27 -28.66
C PHE A 523 -20.82 3.25 -29.76
N PRO A 524 -21.56 4.33 -30.07
CA PRO A 524 -21.12 5.29 -31.07
C PRO A 524 -19.90 6.09 -30.59
N LYS A 525 -18.86 6.18 -31.42
CA LYS A 525 -17.65 6.93 -31.08
C LYS A 525 -17.92 8.42 -31.19
N ALA A 526 -17.37 9.23 -30.27
CA ALA A 526 -17.40 10.67 -30.41
C ALA A 526 -16.28 11.14 -31.36
N PRO A 527 -16.52 12.19 -32.18
CA PRO A 527 -15.47 12.85 -32.96
C PRO A 527 -14.35 13.39 -32.06
N GLU A 528 -13.13 13.46 -32.58
CA GLU A 528 -11.97 13.94 -31.82
C GLU A 528 -12.19 15.37 -31.28
N GLY A 529 -11.96 15.55 -29.98
CA GLY A 529 -12.14 16.84 -29.29
C GLY A 529 -13.59 17.25 -29.01
N LYS A 530 -14.59 16.45 -29.38
CA LYS A 530 -16.01 16.74 -29.08
C LYS A 530 -16.50 15.92 -27.89
N ASN A 531 -17.05 16.61 -26.90
CA ASN A 531 -17.71 16.00 -25.74
C ASN A 531 -19.22 16.23 -25.81
N PHE A 532 -19.97 15.46 -25.02
CA PHE A 532 -21.39 15.73 -24.82
C PHE A 532 -21.60 17.14 -24.25
N TYR A 533 -22.76 17.72 -24.52
CA TYR A 533 -23.15 19.02 -23.96
C TYR A 533 -24.64 19.07 -23.67
N TRP A 534 -25.04 20.04 -22.86
CA TRP A 534 -26.43 20.30 -22.52
C TRP A 534 -26.92 21.57 -23.20
N THR A 535 -28.18 21.57 -23.60
CA THR A 535 -28.88 22.80 -24.02
C THR A 535 -28.98 23.79 -22.85
N LYS A 536 -29.19 25.07 -23.17
CA LYS A 536 -29.22 26.16 -22.17
C LYS A 536 -30.30 25.96 -21.10
N ASP A 537 -31.42 25.35 -21.46
CA ASP A 537 -32.53 24.99 -20.56
C ASP A 537 -32.27 23.73 -19.72
N LYS A 538 -31.13 23.05 -19.96
CA LYS A 538 -30.73 21.77 -19.37
C LYS A 538 -31.74 20.64 -19.54
N LYS A 539 -32.64 20.72 -20.52
CA LYS A 539 -33.61 19.66 -20.82
C LYS A 539 -33.14 18.70 -21.90
N THR A 540 -32.14 19.06 -22.70
CA THR A 540 -31.64 18.17 -23.76
C THR A 540 -30.14 17.94 -23.61
N CYS A 541 -29.75 16.67 -23.56
CA CYS A 541 -28.35 16.25 -23.65
C CYS A 541 -28.05 15.85 -25.09
N VAL A 542 -26.94 16.36 -25.63
CA VAL A 542 -26.48 16.07 -26.98
C VAL A 542 -25.15 15.33 -26.89
N LEU A 543 -25.09 14.16 -27.52
CA LEU A 543 -23.89 13.34 -27.67
C LEU A 543 -23.43 13.43 -29.13
N PRO A 544 -22.32 14.13 -29.43
CA PRO A 544 -21.69 14.07 -30.73
C PRO A 544 -21.22 12.64 -31.06
N VAL A 545 -21.50 12.16 -32.27
CA VAL A 545 -21.22 10.80 -32.71
C VAL A 545 -20.65 10.74 -34.13
N GLU A 546 -19.84 9.72 -34.39
CA GLU A 546 -19.43 9.25 -35.72
C GLU A 546 -20.03 7.87 -35.96
N LEU A 547 -20.95 7.81 -36.92
CA LEU A 547 -21.65 6.58 -37.24
C LEU A 547 -21.05 5.91 -38.48
N LYS A 548 -21.07 4.57 -38.48
CA LYS A 548 -20.64 3.74 -39.60
C LYS A 548 -21.86 3.21 -40.34
N PRO A 549 -21.83 3.08 -41.68
CA PRO A 549 -22.90 2.44 -42.44
C PRO A 549 -23.15 0.99 -42.00
N GLY A 550 -24.41 0.56 -42.08
CA GLY A 550 -24.86 -0.82 -41.83
C GLY A 550 -24.68 -1.34 -40.40
N LYS A 551 -24.37 -0.46 -39.44
CA LYS A 551 -24.03 -0.83 -38.06
C LYS A 551 -25.22 -0.64 -37.12
N THR A 552 -25.36 -1.56 -36.17
CA THR A 552 -26.31 -1.41 -35.06
C THR A 552 -25.59 -0.80 -33.87
N TYR A 553 -26.19 0.23 -33.29
CA TYR A 553 -25.70 0.91 -32.10
C TYR A 553 -26.62 0.63 -30.92
N ARG A 554 -26.04 0.36 -29.75
CA ARG A 554 -26.76 0.06 -28.50
C ARG A 554 -26.13 0.87 -27.37
N LEU A 555 -26.93 1.70 -26.73
CA LEU A 555 -26.50 2.57 -25.64
C LEU A 555 -27.59 2.64 -24.57
N SER A 556 -27.21 2.92 -23.33
CA SER A 556 -28.13 3.11 -22.21
C SER A 556 -27.90 4.46 -21.54
N LEU A 557 -29.00 5.10 -21.14
CA LEU A 557 -28.99 6.26 -20.25
C LEU A 557 -29.07 5.73 -18.82
N ASN A 558 -27.98 5.88 -18.07
CA ASN A 558 -27.74 5.21 -16.79
C ASN A 558 -27.72 3.67 -16.90
N ASP A 559 -27.16 3.02 -15.88
CA ASP A 559 -27.24 1.58 -15.65
C ASP A 559 -27.32 1.31 -14.12
N ALA A 560 -27.08 0.06 -13.70
CA ALA A 560 -27.13 -0.30 -12.28
C ALA A 560 -26.10 0.45 -11.43
N ASP A 561 -24.93 0.76 -11.99
CA ASP A 561 -23.75 1.29 -11.31
C ASP A 561 -23.52 2.79 -11.62
N ASN A 562 -24.04 3.28 -12.74
CA ASN A 562 -23.83 4.62 -13.28
C ASN A 562 -25.16 5.39 -13.38
N LYS A 563 -25.38 6.38 -12.51
CA LYS A 563 -26.66 7.10 -12.39
C LYS A 563 -26.53 8.62 -12.57
N ASN A 564 -25.66 9.12 -13.45
CA ASN A 564 -25.37 10.56 -13.55
C ASN A 564 -26.36 11.36 -14.40
N PHE A 565 -27.26 10.73 -15.15
CA PHE A 565 -28.47 11.43 -15.61
C PHE A 565 -29.41 11.61 -14.42
N GLN A 566 -29.40 12.80 -13.83
CA GLN A 566 -30.21 13.17 -12.68
C GLN A 566 -30.91 14.51 -12.91
N SER A 567 -32.08 14.71 -12.30
CA SER A 567 -32.74 16.01 -12.25
C SER A 567 -31.86 17.07 -11.58
N ALA A 568 -32.19 18.36 -11.71
CA ALA A 568 -31.50 19.42 -10.99
C ALA A 568 -31.50 19.23 -9.45
N ALA A 569 -32.48 18.49 -8.92
CA ALA A 569 -32.56 18.13 -7.51
C ALA A 569 -31.75 16.87 -7.13
N GLY A 570 -31.08 16.24 -8.10
CA GLY A 570 -30.26 15.04 -7.91
C GLY A 570 -31.07 13.75 -7.82
N VAL A 571 -32.26 13.71 -8.42
CA VAL A 571 -33.07 12.49 -8.57
C VAL A 571 -32.65 11.76 -9.84
N PRO A 572 -32.15 10.50 -9.75
CA PRO A 572 -31.67 9.78 -10.92
C PRO A 572 -32.79 9.33 -11.85
N LEU A 573 -32.51 9.36 -13.14
CA LEU A 573 -33.31 8.73 -14.19
C LEU A 573 -33.18 7.20 -14.07
N GLU A 574 -34.30 6.48 -14.20
CA GLU A 574 -34.28 5.03 -14.31
C GLU A 574 -33.59 4.58 -15.61
N PRO A 575 -32.83 3.46 -15.64
CA PRO A 575 -32.08 3.06 -16.82
C PRO A 575 -32.96 2.95 -18.08
N VAL A 576 -32.57 3.68 -19.15
CA VAL A 576 -33.28 3.66 -20.44
C VAL A 576 -32.35 3.19 -21.55
N ALA A 577 -32.61 2.00 -22.09
CA ALA A 577 -31.86 1.46 -23.22
C ALA A 577 -32.39 2.01 -24.56
N CYS A 578 -31.47 2.45 -25.42
CA CYS A 578 -31.71 2.89 -26.78
C CYS A 578 -30.89 2.06 -27.77
N THR A 579 -31.53 1.62 -28.86
CA THR A 579 -30.88 0.90 -29.95
C THR A 579 -31.31 1.49 -31.28
N PHE A 580 -30.41 1.63 -32.25
CA PHE A 580 -30.78 2.02 -33.61
C PHE A 580 -29.80 1.43 -34.62
N LYS A 581 -30.23 1.27 -35.87
CA LYS A 581 -29.42 0.73 -36.97
C LYS A 581 -29.26 1.75 -38.08
N THR A 582 -28.03 1.94 -38.55
CA THR A 582 -27.73 2.82 -39.68
C THR A 582 -27.98 2.14 -41.04
N SER A 583 -28.27 2.93 -42.07
CA SER A 583 -28.39 2.42 -43.44
C SER A 583 -27.03 1.95 -43.99
N ASP A 584 -27.05 1.01 -44.94
CA ASP A 584 -25.84 0.46 -45.58
C ASP A 584 -25.14 1.47 -46.51
N LYS A 585 -25.80 2.57 -46.84
CA LYS A 585 -25.27 3.68 -47.65
C LYS A 585 -25.23 4.97 -46.82
N PRO A 586 -24.17 5.79 -46.95
CA PRO A 586 -24.03 7.08 -46.28
C PRO A 586 -25.05 8.12 -46.75
#